data_AF-A0A3D5J9X8-F1
#
_entry.id   AF-A0A3D5J9X8-F1
#
_cell.length_a   1.000
_cell.length_b   1.000
_cell.length_c   1.000
_cell.angle_alpha   90.00
_cell.angle_beta   90.00
_cell.angle_gamma   90.00
#
_symmetry.space_group_name_H-M   'P 1'
#
loop_
_entity.id
_entity.type
_entity.pdbx_description
1 polymer ?
#
loop_
_entity_poly.entity_id
_entity_poly.type
_entity_poly.pdbx_seq_one_letter_code
_entity_poly.pdbx_strand_id
1 'polypeptide(L)'
;MGILRNEFSWSKSRNETFQSCPRRYWFHYYGSWGGWDWQSDSRTRQIYVLKQLHNRFAWIGVKVHKVLEELLHQLKKSKSLPSYQSVAENLQNRLRQDYRDSRDANYRVRPKRFMGLVEHEYQLPVNNEEWR
;
A
#
# COMPACT_ATOMS: atom_id res chain seq x y z
N MET A 1 -23.30 -7.48 -16.81
CA MET A 1 -22.23 -7.01 -15.91
C MET A 1 -22.59 -5.62 -15.41
N GLY A 2 -22.42 -5.34 -14.11
CA GLY A 2 -22.72 -4.02 -13.55
C GLY A 2 -21.66 -2.98 -13.91
N ILE A 3 -22.08 -1.75 -14.20
CA ILE A 3 -21.19 -0.62 -14.46
C ILE A 3 -20.65 -0.11 -13.12
N LEU A 4 -19.33 -0.06 -12.96
CA LEU A 4 -18.70 0.55 -11.78
C LEU A 4 -18.81 2.08 -11.87
N ARG A 5 -19.37 2.71 -10.84
CA ARG A 5 -19.51 4.17 -10.73
C ARG A 5 -18.65 4.72 -9.60
N ASN A 6 -18.01 5.87 -9.82
CA ASN A 6 -17.29 6.60 -8.78
C ASN A 6 -18.24 7.60 -8.12
N GLU A 7 -19.03 7.10 -7.18
CA GLU A 7 -19.96 7.94 -6.43
C GLU A 7 -19.26 8.57 -5.22
N PHE A 8 -19.73 9.76 -4.83
CA PHE A 8 -19.23 10.41 -3.65
C PHE A 8 -19.42 9.50 -2.43
N SER A 9 -18.36 9.34 -1.65
CA SER A 9 -18.44 8.68 -0.34
C SER A 9 -17.61 9.41 0.68
N TRP A 10 -18.10 9.42 1.91
CA TRP A 10 -17.51 10.13 3.03
C TRP A 10 -16.76 9.19 3.98
N SER A 11 -15.65 9.66 4.51
CA SER A 11 -14.97 9.09 5.68
C SER A 11 -14.15 10.21 6.33
N LYS A 12 -13.73 10.02 7.59
CA LYS A 12 -12.86 10.97 8.28
C LYS A 12 -11.60 11.30 7.46
N SER A 13 -10.88 10.28 6.97
CA SER A 13 -9.66 10.47 6.19
C SER A 13 -9.89 11.15 4.84
N ARG A 14 -11.01 10.86 4.16
CA ARG A 14 -11.43 11.57 2.95
C ARG A 14 -11.66 13.06 3.22
N ASN A 15 -12.39 13.37 4.29
CA ASN A 15 -12.65 14.74 4.70
C ASN A 15 -11.35 15.48 5.03
N GLU A 16 -10.48 14.89 5.85
CA GLU A 16 -9.17 15.48 6.19
C GLU A 16 -8.28 15.70 4.95
N THR A 17 -8.31 14.77 4.00
CA THR A 17 -7.58 14.93 2.72
C THR A 17 -8.14 16.10 1.90
N PHE A 18 -9.46 16.25 1.85
CA PHE A 18 -10.11 17.36 1.15
C PHE A 18 -9.79 18.70 1.80
N GLN A 19 -9.92 18.79 3.13
CA GLN A 19 -9.64 20.01 3.90
C GLN A 19 -8.16 20.43 3.81
N SER A 20 -7.24 19.47 3.79
CA SER A 20 -5.80 19.77 3.66
C SER A 20 -5.41 20.17 2.24
N CYS A 21 -5.92 19.49 1.21
CA CYS A 21 -5.63 19.81 -0.17
C CYS A 21 -6.68 19.21 -1.14
N PRO A 22 -7.59 20.03 -1.71
CA PRO A 22 -8.59 19.57 -2.68
C PRO A 22 -7.98 18.91 -3.92
N ARG A 23 -6.81 19.39 -4.37
CA ARG A 23 -6.08 18.78 -5.50
C ARG A 23 -5.61 17.35 -5.18
N ARG A 24 -5.05 17.14 -3.98
CA ARG A 24 -4.66 15.80 -3.51
C ARG A 24 -5.87 14.87 -3.43
N TYR A 25 -6.97 15.38 -2.86
CA TYR A 25 -8.23 14.63 -2.78
C TYR A 25 -8.70 14.20 -4.18
N TRP A 26 -8.70 15.11 -5.15
CA TRP A 26 -9.08 14.80 -6.52
C TRP A 26 -8.20 13.69 -7.12
N PHE A 27 -6.88 13.80 -7.08
CA PHE A 27 -6.00 12.75 -7.61
C PHE A 27 -6.18 11.41 -6.90
N HIS A 28 -6.36 11.44 -5.58
CA HIS A 28 -6.48 10.24 -4.79
C HIS A 28 -7.82 9.52 -4.99
N TYR A 29 -8.94 10.22 -5.15
CA TYR A 29 -10.27 9.56 -5.22
C TYR A 29 -10.90 9.57 -6.61
N TYR A 30 -10.60 10.55 -7.45
CA TYR A 30 -11.24 10.73 -8.76
C TYR A 30 -10.25 10.53 -9.91
N GLY A 31 -9.12 11.21 -9.90
CA GLY A 31 -8.11 11.12 -10.97
C GLY A 31 -7.40 9.77 -11.07
N SER A 32 -7.46 8.93 -10.04
CA SER A 32 -6.95 7.54 -10.07
C SER A 32 -8.01 6.50 -10.46
N TRP A 33 -9.27 6.91 -10.59
CA TRP A 33 -10.38 5.99 -10.85
C TRP A 33 -10.25 5.38 -12.25
N GLY A 34 -10.37 4.06 -12.36
CA GLY A 34 -10.16 3.32 -13.61
C GLY A 34 -8.69 2.95 -13.87
N GLY A 35 -7.72 3.54 -13.16
CA GLY A 35 -6.29 3.28 -13.40
C GLY A 35 -5.79 1.88 -13.02
N TRP A 36 -6.67 1.02 -12.49
CA TRP A 36 -6.40 -0.42 -12.33
C TRP A 36 -6.49 -1.18 -13.65
N ASP A 37 -7.21 -0.64 -14.64
CA ASP A 37 -7.33 -1.24 -15.96
C ASP A 37 -6.04 -1.04 -16.76
N TRP A 38 -5.60 -2.08 -17.46
CA TRP A 38 -4.46 -2.04 -18.35
C TRP A 38 -4.70 -1.13 -19.56
N GLN A 39 -5.95 -0.94 -19.94
CA GLN A 39 -6.35 -0.06 -21.05
C GLN A 39 -6.66 1.37 -20.61
N SER A 40 -6.48 1.70 -19.32
CA SER A 40 -6.68 3.07 -18.85
C SER A 40 -5.72 4.05 -19.52
N ASP A 41 -6.13 5.32 -19.63
CA ASP A 41 -5.24 6.35 -20.14
C ASP A 41 -3.95 6.43 -19.29
N SER A 42 -2.83 6.75 -19.94
CA SER A 42 -1.51 6.70 -19.32
C SER A 42 -1.42 7.57 -18.07
N ARG A 43 -2.14 8.71 -18.04
CA ARG A 43 -2.15 9.63 -16.92
C ARG A 43 -2.92 9.06 -15.73
N THR A 44 -4.14 8.57 -15.93
CA THR A 44 -4.94 7.92 -14.88
C THR A 44 -4.22 6.70 -14.33
N ARG A 45 -3.59 5.92 -15.21
CA ARG A 45 -2.74 4.79 -14.82
C ARG A 45 -1.59 5.24 -13.92
N GLN A 46 -0.87 6.29 -14.31
CA GLN A 46 0.23 6.84 -13.52
C GLN A 46 -0.27 7.34 -12.15
N ILE A 47 -1.36 8.11 -12.10
CA ILE A 47 -1.96 8.60 -10.85
C ILE A 47 -2.34 7.41 -9.95
N TYR A 48 -2.93 6.36 -10.52
CA TYR A 48 -3.30 5.16 -9.76
C TYR A 48 -2.10 4.44 -9.18
N VAL A 49 -1.02 4.26 -9.94
CA VAL A 49 0.22 3.66 -9.45
C VAL A 49 0.81 4.49 -8.31
N LEU A 50 0.97 5.81 -8.51
CA LEU A 50 1.55 6.72 -7.52
C LEU A 50 0.73 6.77 -6.23
N LYS A 51 -0.60 6.66 -6.34
CA LYS A 51 -1.50 6.58 -5.18
C LYS A 51 -1.26 5.35 -4.30
N GLN A 52 -0.78 4.23 -4.86
CA GLN A 52 -0.54 3.00 -4.08
C GLN A 52 0.81 2.99 -3.36
N LEU A 53 1.66 4.00 -3.58
CA LEU A 53 2.95 4.07 -2.93
C LEU A 53 2.81 4.34 -1.43
N HIS A 54 3.72 3.76 -0.66
CA HIS A 54 3.86 3.97 0.77
C HIS A 54 5.27 4.51 1.05
N ASN A 55 5.42 5.36 2.06
CA ASN A 55 6.76 5.61 2.60
C ASN A 55 7.18 4.46 3.51
N ARG A 56 8.46 4.38 3.87
CA ARG A 56 9.02 3.31 4.70
C ARG A 56 8.28 3.10 6.02
N PHE A 57 7.81 4.19 6.65
CA PHE A 57 7.11 4.13 7.94
C PHE A 57 5.70 3.55 7.80
N ALA A 58 4.92 4.04 6.83
CA ALA A 58 3.58 3.56 6.55
C ALA A 58 3.59 2.09 6.11
N TRP A 59 4.59 1.70 5.32
CA TRP A 59 4.78 0.34 4.86
C TRP A 59 4.94 -0.66 6.03
N ILE A 60 5.80 -0.36 7.01
CA ILE A 60 5.97 -1.18 8.21
C ILE A 60 4.64 -1.30 8.96
N GLY A 61 3.95 -0.17 9.17
CA GLY A 61 2.64 -0.14 9.83
C GLY A 61 1.62 -1.07 9.15
N VAL A 62 1.49 -0.99 7.82
CA VAL A 62 0.59 -1.86 7.04
C VAL A 62 0.91 -3.34 7.27
N LYS A 63 2.19 -3.71 7.30
CA LYS A 63 2.61 -5.11 7.47
C LYS A 63 2.37 -5.62 8.88
N VAL A 64 2.65 -4.80 9.90
CA VAL A 64 2.33 -5.11 11.30
C VAL A 64 0.83 -5.29 11.49
N HIS A 65 0.00 -4.37 10.99
CA HIS A 65 -1.45 -4.50 11.07
C HIS A 65 -1.96 -5.78 10.41
N LYS A 66 -1.38 -6.19 9.27
CA LYS A 66 -1.77 -7.43 8.61
C LYS A 66 -1.41 -8.68 9.41
N VAL A 67 -0.23 -8.71 10.00
CA VAL A 67 0.20 -9.81 10.88
C VAL A 67 -0.71 -9.89 12.11
N LEU A 68 -1.07 -8.77 12.73
CA LEU A 68 -2.00 -8.75 13.86
C LEU A 68 -3.39 -9.27 13.48
N GLU A 69 -3.91 -8.88 12.32
CA GLU A 69 -5.18 -9.41 11.79
C GLU A 69 -5.12 -10.95 11.63
N GLU A 70 -4.05 -11.48 11.05
CA GLU A 70 -3.82 -12.92 10.87
C GLU A 70 -3.78 -13.66 12.22
N LEU A 71 -3.05 -13.13 13.20
CA LEU A 71 -2.94 -13.71 14.54
C LEU A 71 -4.28 -13.71 15.27
N LEU A 72 -5.05 -12.62 15.20
CA LEU A 72 -6.38 -12.54 15.81
C LEU A 72 -7.35 -13.56 15.17
N HIS A 73 -7.29 -13.72 13.85
CA HIS A 73 -8.07 -14.76 13.17
C HIS A 73 -7.64 -16.18 13.58
N GLN A 74 -6.35 -16.43 13.75
CA GLN A 74 -5.84 -17.72 14.22
C GLN A 74 -6.27 -18.01 15.66
N LEU A 75 -6.18 -17.01 16.54
CA LEU A 75 -6.62 -17.12 17.93
C LEU A 75 -8.10 -17.50 18.01
N LYS A 76 -8.95 -16.85 17.17
CA LYS A 76 -10.38 -17.16 17.08
C LYS A 76 -10.66 -18.61 16.62
N LYS A 77 -9.82 -19.16 15.72
CA LYS A 77 -10.02 -20.51 15.16
C LYS A 77 -9.44 -21.64 16.01
N SER A 78 -8.21 -21.47 16.48
CA SER A 78 -7.38 -22.54 17.03
C SER A 78 -7.04 -22.38 18.52
N LYS A 79 -7.33 -21.21 19.11
CA LYS A 79 -6.95 -20.81 20.49
C LYS A 79 -5.45 -20.89 20.81
N SER A 80 -4.60 -21.17 19.82
CA SER A 80 -3.14 -21.16 19.96
C SER A 80 -2.54 -20.14 19.00
N LEU A 81 -1.44 -19.54 19.43
CA LEU A 81 -0.67 -18.58 18.64
C LEU A 81 0.72 -19.18 18.38
N PRO A 82 1.34 -18.87 17.21
CA PRO A 82 2.74 -19.17 16.97
C PRO A 82 3.63 -18.43 17.98
N SER A 83 4.87 -18.90 18.14
CA SER A 83 5.84 -18.18 18.97
C SER A 83 6.14 -16.79 18.41
N TYR A 84 6.45 -15.84 19.29
CA TYR A 84 6.87 -14.51 18.89
C TYR A 84 8.01 -14.54 17.84
N GLN A 85 9.01 -15.39 18.07
CA GLN A 85 10.16 -15.53 17.18
C GLN A 85 9.74 -15.90 15.76
N SER A 86 8.83 -16.88 15.62
CA SER A 86 8.33 -17.31 14.31
C SER A 86 7.56 -16.20 13.59
N VAL A 87 6.75 -15.44 14.33
CA VAL A 87 6.03 -14.28 13.79
C VAL A 87 6.99 -13.19 13.32
N ALA A 88 7.98 -12.86 14.15
CA ALA A 88 8.96 -11.82 13.86
C ALA A 88 9.81 -12.17 12.62
N GLU A 89 10.29 -13.40 12.53
CA GLU A 89 11.04 -13.90 11.36
C GLU A 89 10.18 -13.87 10.09
N ASN A 90 8.91 -14.30 10.19
CA ASN A 90 8.00 -14.26 9.06
C ASN A 90 7.74 -12.83 8.58
N LEU A 91 7.50 -11.89 9.50
CA LEU A 91 7.35 -10.47 9.18
C LEU A 91 8.60 -9.89 8.52
N GLN A 92 9.79 -10.16 9.06
CA GLN A 92 11.06 -9.72 8.46
C GLN A 92 11.24 -10.24 7.04
N ASN A 93 10.90 -11.50 6.78
CA ASN A 93 10.99 -12.07 5.43
C ASN A 93 10.00 -11.42 4.46
N ARG A 94 8.77 -11.13 4.89
CA ARG A 94 7.79 -10.38 4.09
C ARG A 94 8.29 -8.97 3.78
N LEU A 95 8.87 -8.27 4.77
CA LEU A 95 9.43 -6.93 4.57
C LEU A 95 10.61 -6.97 3.59
N ARG A 96 11.54 -7.92 3.71
CA ARG A 96 12.64 -8.08 2.76
C ARG A 96 12.15 -8.33 1.33
N GLN A 97 11.08 -9.12 1.19
CA GLN A 97 10.49 -9.37 -0.12
C GLN A 97 9.87 -8.12 -0.73
N ASP A 98 9.04 -7.38 0.04
CA ASP A 98 8.46 -6.12 -0.41
C ASP A 98 9.52 -5.09 -0.81
N TYR A 99 10.62 -5.01 -0.04
CA TYR A 99 11.74 -4.13 -0.35
C TYR A 99 12.34 -4.45 -1.72
N ARG A 100 12.62 -5.73 -2.00
CA ARG A 100 13.13 -6.18 -3.30
C ARG A 100 12.14 -5.88 -4.42
N ASP A 101 10.86 -6.22 -4.23
CA ASP A 101 9.81 -5.98 -5.22
C ASP A 101 9.65 -4.49 -5.55
N SER A 102 9.76 -3.64 -4.53
CA SER A 102 9.73 -2.19 -4.68
C SER A 102 10.96 -1.67 -5.42
N ARG A 103 12.15 -2.14 -5.05
CA ARG A 103 13.42 -1.74 -5.69
C ARG A 103 13.42 -2.10 -7.17
N ASP A 104 12.87 -3.26 -7.51
CA ASP A 104 12.77 -3.76 -8.88
C ASP A 104 11.54 -3.16 -9.61
N ALA A 105 10.85 -2.20 -9.00
CA ALA A 105 9.70 -1.45 -9.54
C ALA A 105 8.50 -2.30 -9.99
N ASN A 106 8.32 -3.50 -9.41
CA ASN A 106 7.23 -4.43 -9.78
C ASN A 106 5.82 -3.83 -9.61
N TYR A 107 5.67 -2.85 -8.71
CA TYR A 107 4.43 -2.11 -8.51
C TYR A 107 4.01 -1.25 -9.72
N ARG A 108 4.92 -0.84 -10.61
CA ARG A 108 4.55 -0.12 -11.84
C ARG A 108 3.65 -0.98 -12.74
N VAL A 109 3.92 -2.28 -12.75
CA VAL A 109 3.12 -3.27 -13.49
C VAL A 109 1.90 -3.68 -12.66
N ARG A 110 2.08 -4.14 -11.41
CA ARG A 110 0.94 -4.57 -10.56
C ARG A 110 0.88 -3.79 -9.23
N PRO A 111 0.36 -2.55 -9.23
CA PRO A 111 0.47 -1.62 -8.09
C PRO A 111 -0.32 -2.02 -6.84
N LYS A 112 -1.35 -2.87 -6.99
CA LYS A 112 -2.08 -3.44 -5.85
C LYS A 112 -1.47 -4.73 -5.31
N ARG A 113 -0.60 -5.39 -6.08
CA ARG A 113 -0.02 -6.69 -5.73
C ARG A 113 1.34 -6.53 -5.06
N PHE A 114 2.17 -5.64 -5.60
CA PHE A 114 3.52 -5.40 -5.10
C PHE A 114 3.56 -4.10 -4.31
N MET A 115 4.30 -4.11 -3.21
CA MET A 115 4.57 -2.90 -2.44
C MET A 115 5.44 -1.95 -3.26
N GLY A 116 5.02 -0.69 -3.36
CA GLY A 116 5.83 0.38 -3.94
C GLY A 116 6.22 1.39 -2.86
N LEU A 117 7.50 1.70 -2.79
CA LEU A 117 8.06 2.62 -1.81
C LEU A 117 8.34 3.97 -2.47
N VAL A 118 7.91 5.05 -1.82
CA VAL A 118 8.15 6.43 -2.26
C VAL A 118 9.65 6.68 -2.43
N GLU A 119 10.45 6.14 -1.52
CA GLU A 119 11.91 6.27 -1.52
C GLU A 119 12.53 5.66 -2.79
N HIS A 120 12.02 4.53 -3.28
CA HIS A 120 12.50 3.92 -4.52
C HIS A 120 11.95 4.64 -5.77
N GLU A 121 10.68 5.03 -5.77
CA GLU A 121 10.05 5.75 -6.89
C GLU A 121 10.77 7.08 -7.17
N TYR A 122 11.10 7.84 -6.13
CA TYR A 122 11.70 9.17 -6.23
C TYR A 122 13.22 9.18 -5.97
N GLN A 123 13.84 8.00 -5.84
CA GLN A 123 15.28 7.85 -5.59
C GLN A 123 15.76 8.68 -4.40
N LEU A 124 14.98 8.68 -3.31
CA LEU A 124 15.32 9.42 -2.10
C LEU A 124 16.53 8.75 -1.41
N PRO A 125 17.54 9.53 -0.99
CA PRO A 125 18.70 8.97 -0.30
C PRO A 125 18.26 8.46 1.08
N VAL A 126 18.35 7.15 1.28
CA VAL A 126 18.11 6.50 2.57
C VAL A 126 19.26 5.54 2.82
N ASN A 127 19.92 5.69 3.96
CA ASN A 127 21.02 4.80 4.31
C ASN A 127 20.48 3.38 4.53
N ASN A 128 21.25 2.37 4.11
CA ASN A 128 20.93 0.95 4.30
C ASN A 128 20.64 0.58 5.76
N GLU A 129 21.27 1.27 6.71
CA GLU A 129 21.01 1.07 8.13
C GLU A 129 19.64 1.56 8.57
N GLU A 130 19.09 2.59 7.92
CA GLU A 130 17.77 3.12 8.26
C GLU A 130 16.61 2.35 7.59
N TRP A 131 16.93 1.35 6.78
CA TRP A 131 15.96 0.37 6.26
C TRP A 131 15.77 -0.82 7.21
N ARG A 132 16.66 -0.99 8.19
CA ARG A 132 16.61 -2.06 9.18
C ARG A 132 15.61 -1.74 10.29
#